data_AF-A0A5M3XRY2-F1
#
_entry.id   AF-A0A5M3XRY2-F1
#
_cell.length_a   1.000
_cell.length_b   1.000
_cell.length_c   1.000
_cell.angle_alpha   90.00
_cell.angle_beta   90.00
_cell.angle_gamma   90.00
#
_symmetry.space_group_name_H-M   'P 1'
#
loop_
_entity.id
_entity.type
_entity.pdbx_description
1 polymer ?
#
loop_
_entity_poly.entity_id
_entity_poly.type
_entity_poly.pdbx_seq_one_letter_code
_entity_poly.pdbx_strand_id
1 'polypeptide(L)'
;MTPSIPLLAVSLALFGPSGPAKLPDVIEHTAAVAPVRYWTAERMAAALPIDLLPVLSQVAPTARHQRGGAATSGARWSAGGAVARTTGRVFLTMDGVDFVCSAGSVRSANRDLVVTAGHCVKDGTGSWAANWMFVPGYDAGREPYGSFPARRMFVAGPWSRSADDSYDVGIVAVATRGGRHLADVVGAQEIGFNAPRGRHAYGFGFPADPPYNGQSLMYCAGGTKPDPNEQTYDQGLRCDLTAGASGGPWLSGFDQATGKGTVTSVSSFKYSNDRGTMYGPYFGSAIKTLHQTAERA
;
A
#
# COMPACT_ATOMS: atom_id res chain seq x y z
N MET A 1 48.72 -44.95 -53.45
CA MET A 1 47.55 -44.95 -52.55
C MET A 1 47.95 -44.25 -51.27
N THR A 2 47.65 -42.97 -51.14
CA THR A 2 47.90 -42.13 -49.96
C THR A 2 46.57 -41.89 -49.25
N PRO A 3 46.44 -42.11 -47.92
CA PRO A 3 45.19 -41.85 -47.24
C PRO A 3 45.08 -40.37 -46.87
N SER A 4 43.93 -39.76 -47.18
CA SER A 4 43.58 -38.39 -46.79
C SER A 4 43.05 -38.38 -45.34
N ILE A 5 43.63 -37.54 -44.50
CA ILE A 5 43.17 -37.28 -43.12
C ILE A 5 42.10 -36.17 -43.17
N PRO A 6 40.91 -36.33 -42.57
CA PRO A 6 39.93 -35.25 -42.51
C PRO A 6 40.27 -34.28 -41.38
N LEU A 7 40.25 -32.98 -41.70
CA LEU A 7 40.39 -31.89 -40.73
C LEU A 7 39.10 -31.78 -39.90
N LEU A 8 39.17 -32.00 -38.59
CA LEU A 8 38.09 -31.65 -37.66
C LEU A 8 38.03 -30.12 -37.51
N ALA A 9 36.96 -29.49 -37.98
CA ALA A 9 36.68 -28.09 -37.69
C ALA A 9 36.13 -27.95 -36.27
N VAL A 10 36.95 -27.43 -35.35
CA VAL A 10 36.51 -27.00 -34.02
C VAL A 10 35.66 -25.73 -34.21
N SER A 11 34.34 -25.84 -34.04
CA SER A 11 33.46 -24.67 -33.95
C SER A 11 33.67 -23.98 -32.61
N LEU A 12 34.38 -22.85 -32.60
CA LEU A 12 34.33 -21.91 -31.50
C LEU A 12 32.93 -21.30 -31.45
N ALA A 13 32.12 -21.70 -30.47
CA ALA A 13 30.91 -20.97 -30.12
C ALA A 13 31.33 -19.63 -29.50
N LEU A 14 31.23 -18.56 -30.29
CA LEU A 14 31.37 -17.19 -29.81
C LEU A 14 30.16 -16.86 -28.93
N PHE A 15 30.36 -16.79 -27.61
CA PHE A 15 29.41 -16.15 -26.71
C PHE A 15 29.34 -14.66 -27.07
N GLY A 16 28.22 -14.25 -27.65
CA GLY A 16 27.94 -12.84 -27.89
C GLY A 16 27.82 -12.05 -26.58
N PRO A 17 28.07 -10.73 -26.58
CA PRO A 17 27.98 -9.91 -25.39
C PRO A 17 26.52 -9.90 -24.91
N SER A 18 26.28 -10.44 -23.72
CA SER A 18 25.03 -10.26 -22.99
C SER A 18 24.83 -8.77 -22.75
N GLY A 19 23.80 -8.19 -23.38
CA GLY A 19 23.36 -6.82 -23.10
C GLY A 19 23.07 -6.63 -21.61
N PRO A 20 23.02 -5.38 -21.10
CA PRO A 20 22.76 -5.14 -19.69
C PRO A 20 21.45 -5.82 -19.27
N ALA A 21 21.52 -6.66 -18.24
CA ALA A 21 20.34 -7.34 -17.71
C ALA A 21 19.28 -6.29 -17.32
N LYS A 22 18.06 -6.41 -17.86
CA LYS A 22 16.95 -5.52 -17.49
C LYS A 22 16.68 -5.67 -15.99
N LEU A 23 16.72 -4.56 -15.26
CA LEU A 23 16.42 -4.55 -13.83
C LEU A 23 15.00 -5.08 -13.59
N PRO A 24 14.76 -5.82 -12.49
CA PRO A 24 13.46 -6.39 -12.21
C PRO A 24 12.41 -5.29 -12.01
N ASP A 25 11.22 -5.52 -12.57
CA ASP A 25 10.08 -4.60 -12.48
C ASP A 25 9.41 -4.65 -11.08
N VAL A 26 9.71 -5.68 -10.28
CA VAL A 26 9.23 -5.90 -8.92
C VAL A 26 10.42 -6.25 -8.03
N ILE A 27 10.52 -5.60 -6.86
CA ILE A 27 11.51 -5.95 -5.84
C ILE A 27 10.80 -6.64 -4.68
N GLU A 28 11.33 -7.77 -4.25
CA GLU A 28 10.77 -8.60 -3.19
C GLU A 28 11.69 -8.63 -1.96
N HIS A 29 11.09 -8.70 -0.79
CA HIS A 29 11.77 -8.89 0.49
C HIS A 29 11.05 -9.95 1.33
N THR A 30 11.80 -10.87 1.92
CA THR A 30 11.26 -11.79 2.93
C THR A 30 11.30 -11.10 4.28
N ALA A 31 10.12 -10.86 4.85
CA ALA A 31 10.01 -10.17 6.12
C ALA A 31 10.65 -11.01 7.24
N ALA A 32 11.44 -10.37 8.10
CA ALA A 32 11.89 -11.00 9.32
C ALA A 32 10.68 -11.35 10.19
N VAL A 33 10.71 -12.53 10.82
CA VAL A 33 9.67 -12.91 11.79
C VAL A 33 9.75 -11.93 12.97
N ALA A 34 8.73 -11.08 13.09
CA ALA A 34 8.62 -10.19 14.24
C ALA A 34 8.57 -11.04 15.52
N PRO A 35 9.31 -10.66 16.58
CA PRO A 35 9.19 -11.33 17.86
C PRO A 35 7.73 -11.45 18.30
N VAL A 36 7.35 -12.61 18.84
CA VAL A 36 6.02 -12.82 19.41
C VAL A 36 5.81 -11.75 20.49
N ARG A 37 4.87 -10.82 20.27
CA ARG A 37 4.57 -9.64 21.11
C ARG A 37 5.49 -8.42 20.92
N TYR A 38 6.11 -8.24 19.75
CA TYR A 38 6.75 -6.96 19.45
C TYR A 38 5.76 -5.80 19.62
N TRP A 39 4.60 -5.87 18.97
CA TRP A 39 3.54 -4.88 19.13
C TRP A 39 2.71 -5.14 20.38
N THR A 40 2.95 -4.32 21.41
CA THR A 40 2.05 -4.18 22.55
C THR A 40 1.08 -3.03 22.32
N ALA A 41 0.02 -2.95 23.13
CA ALA A 41 -0.93 -1.84 23.06
C ALA A 41 -0.23 -0.47 23.24
N GLU A 42 0.77 -0.42 24.11
CA GLU A 42 1.58 0.78 24.38
C GLU A 42 2.40 1.19 23.15
N ARG A 43 3.08 0.24 22.50
CA ARG A 43 3.83 0.56 21.26
C ARG A 43 2.91 0.98 20.12
N MET A 44 1.78 0.29 19.96
CA MET A 44 0.78 0.66 18.95
C MET A 44 0.23 2.08 19.19
N ALA A 45 0.01 2.46 20.45
CA ALA A 45 -0.46 3.79 20.81
C ALA A 45 0.62 4.87 20.61
N ALA A 46 1.90 4.52 20.76
CA ALA A 46 3.03 5.45 20.63
C ALA A 46 3.59 5.60 19.21
N ALA A 47 3.23 4.70 18.28
CA ALA A 47 3.74 4.69 16.92
C ALA A 47 3.34 5.97 16.15
N LEU A 48 4.31 6.55 15.44
CA LEU A 48 4.17 7.84 14.74
C LEU A 48 3.61 7.64 13.33
N PRO A 49 2.90 8.60 12.74
CA PRO A 49 2.57 8.49 11.32
C PRO A 49 3.83 8.53 10.45
N ILE A 50 3.92 7.65 9.45
CA ILE A 50 5.14 7.46 8.64
C ILE A 50 5.58 8.70 7.87
N ASP A 51 4.62 9.56 7.48
CA ASP A 51 4.88 10.76 6.69
C ASP A 51 5.63 11.85 7.48
N LEU A 52 5.92 11.61 8.77
CA LEU A 52 6.80 12.44 9.60
C LEU A 52 8.29 12.06 9.48
N LEU A 53 8.63 10.97 8.78
CA LEU A 53 10.02 10.58 8.49
C LEU A 53 10.87 11.74 7.93
N PRO A 54 10.35 12.62 7.04
CA PRO A 54 11.10 13.78 6.56
C PRO A 54 10.90 15.06 7.39
N VAL A 55 9.89 15.16 8.28
CA VAL A 55 9.50 16.43 8.91
C VAL A 55 8.87 16.21 10.30
N LEU A 56 9.65 16.34 11.37
CA LEU A 56 9.09 16.56 12.72
C LEU A 56 8.90 18.06 12.97
N SER A 57 7.73 18.62 12.62
CA SER A 57 7.13 19.79 13.32
C SER A 57 5.71 20.19 12.86
N GLN A 58 4.78 20.06 13.82
CA GLN A 58 3.59 20.87 14.19
C GLN A 58 2.53 21.29 13.14
N VAL A 59 1.22 21.10 13.46
CA VAL A 59 0.23 22.14 13.88
C VAL A 59 -1.12 21.51 14.30
N ALA A 60 -1.83 22.19 15.21
CA ALA A 60 -3.08 21.86 15.91
C ALA A 60 -4.40 21.89 15.08
N PRO A 61 -5.54 21.36 15.62
CA PRO A 61 -6.70 20.94 14.81
C PRO A 61 -7.96 21.83 14.87
N THR A 62 -8.82 21.67 13.86
CA THR A 62 -10.29 21.83 13.98
C THR A 62 -11.00 20.67 13.29
N ALA A 63 -11.72 19.84 14.04
CA ALA A 63 -12.56 18.77 13.50
C ALA A 63 -14.01 19.28 13.34
N ARG A 64 -14.62 19.04 12.17
CA ARG A 64 -16.06 19.22 11.96
C ARG A 64 -16.67 17.87 11.57
N HIS A 65 -17.58 17.36 12.40
CA HIS A 65 -18.39 16.20 12.05
C HIS A 65 -19.34 16.56 10.91
N GLN A 66 -19.23 15.86 9.78
CA GLN A 66 -20.20 15.91 8.67
C GLN A 66 -20.76 14.50 8.45
N ARG A 67 -22.08 14.41 8.27
CA ARG A 67 -22.77 13.19 7.83
C ARG A 67 -22.42 12.93 6.37
N GLY A 68 -22.20 11.65 6.02
CA GLY A 68 -21.73 11.22 4.71
C GLY A 68 -22.60 11.71 3.55
N GLY A 69 -22.05 12.63 2.77
CA GLY A 69 -22.58 13.01 1.46
C GLY A 69 -21.89 12.23 0.34
N ALA A 70 -22.36 12.44 -0.90
CA ALA A 70 -21.72 11.93 -2.11
C ALA A 70 -20.28 12.43 -2.31
N ALA A 71 -19.87 13.50 -1.61
CA ALA A 71 -18.50 13.94 -1.51
C ALA A 71 -18.18 14.32 -0.06
N THR A 72 -16.97 14.02 0.40
CA THR A 72 -16.42 14.42 1.70
C THR A 72 -14.90 14.50 1.61
N SER A 73 -14.29 15.43 2.33
CA SER A 73 -12.84 15.51 2.45
C SER A 73 -12.33 14.83 3.71
N GLY A 74 -13.17 14.29 4.58
CA GLY A 74 -12.72 13.66 5.81
C GLY A 74 -13.86 13.45 6.78
N ALA A 75 -14.41 12.24 6.79
CA ALA A 75 -15.47 11.85 7.71
C ALA A 75 -15.19 10.47 8.31
N ARG A 76 -15.75 10.19 9.48
CA ARG A 76 -15.68 8.85 10.07
C ARG A 76 -16.56 7.90 9.25
N TRP A 77 -16.00 6.77 8.84
CA TRP A 77 -16.78 5.69 8.28
C TRP A 77 -17.50 4.93 9.40
N SER A 78 -18.83 4.89 9.34
CA SER A 78 -19.67 4.25 10.37
C SER A 78 -20.70 3.28 9.80
N ALA A 79 -20.80 3.16 8.48
CA ALA A 79 -21.76 2.26 7.82
C ALA A 79 -21.36 0.77 7.88
N GLY A 80 -20.16 0.45 8.34
CA GLY A 80 -19.67 -0.93 8.38
C GLY A 80 -19.40 -1.48 6.98
N GLY A 81 -19.98 -2.63 6.65
CA GLY A 81 -19.80 -3.28 5.35
C GLY A 81 -18.43 -3.92 5.15
N ALA A 82 -18.17 -4.42 3.94
CA ALA A 82 -16.92 -5.12 3.64
C ALA A 82 -15.67 -4.23 3.87
N VAL A 83 -15.71 -2.95 3.49
CA VAL A 83 -14.58 -2.01 3.65
C VAL A 83 -14.14 -1.86 5.11
N ALA A 84 -15.06 -1.88 6.08
CA ALA A 84 -14.73 -1.77 7.48
C ALA A 84 -13.94 -3.00 8.01
N ARG A 85 -14.03 -4.14 7.33
CA ARG A 85 -13.31 -5.36 7.67
C ARG A 85 -12.04 -5.53 6.84
N THR A 86 -12.09 -5.14 5.57
CA THR A 86 -10.96 -5.31 4.64
C THR A 86 -9.92 -4.21 4.78
N THR A 87 -10.27 -3.04 5.31
CA THR A 87 -9.31 -1.96 5.58
C THR A 87 -8.81 -2.06 7.02
N GLY A 88 -7.51 -1.83 7.20
CA GLY A 88 -6.87 -1.94 8.51
C GLY A 88 -5.75 -0.94 8.71
N ARG A 89 -5.37 -0.79 9.98
CA ARG A 89 -4.20 -0.01 10.37
C ARG A 89 -2.96 -0.89 10.23
N VAL A 90 -1.87 -0.29 9.77
CA VAL A 90 -0.57 -0.93 9.66
C VAL A 90 0.33 -0.37 10.75
N PHE A 91 1.10 -1.24 11.38
CA PHE A 91 2.19 -0.90 12.29
C PHE A 91 3.48 -1.45 11.71
N LEU A 92 4.54 -0.65 11.72
CA LEU A 92 5.84 -1.06 11.19
C LEU A 92 6.97 -0.37 11.95
N THR A 93 8.19 -0.87 11.81
CA THR A 93 9.39 -0.20 12.28
C THR A 93 10.27 0.12 11.08
N MET A 94 10.78 1.34 10.99
CA MET A 94 11.70 1.75 9.93
C MET A 94 12.81 2.58 10.58
N ASP A 95 14.07 2.19 10.31
CA ASP A 95 15.26 2.81 10.89
C ASP A 95 15.20 2.99 12.42
N GLY A 96 14.64 1.98 13.09
CA GLY A 96 14.53 1.93 14.56
C GLY A 96 13.34 2.68 15.16
N VAL A 97 12.51 3.32 14.35
CA VAL A 97 11.33 4.08 14.79
C VAL A 97 10.05 3.35 14.39
N ASP A 98 9.07 3.31 15.30
CA ASP A 98 7.77 2.71 15.06
C ASP A 98 6.82 3.69 14.37
N PHE A 99 6.26 3.25 13.25
CA PHE A 99 5.34 4.01 12.43
C PHE A 99 3.99 3.34 12.23
N VAL A 100 3.04 4.15 11.76
CA VAL A 100 1.73 3.71 11.31
C VAL A 100 1.41 4.14 9.89
N CYS A 101 0.68 3.26 9.23
CA CYS A 101 0.10 3.40 7.90
C CYS A 101 -1.31 2.81 7.89
N SER A 102 -1.89 2.71 6.69
CA SER A 102 -3.11 1.99 6.39
C SER A 102 -2.88 0.99 5.25
N ALA A 103 -3.75 -0.03 5.16
CA ALA A 103 -3.74 -0.99 4.06
C ALA A 103 -5.14 -1.58 3.82
N GLY A 104 -5.34 -2.20 2.65
CA GLY A 104 -6.57 -2.90 2.30
C GLY A 104 -6.32 -4.33 1.84
N SER A 105 -7.10 -5.29 2.35
CA SER A 105 -7.12 -6.66 1.83
C SER A 105 -7.75 -6.70 0.45
N VAL A 106 -7.01 -7.30 -0.49
CA VAL A 106 -7.36 -7.38 -1.91
C VAL A 106 -7.39 -8.81 -2.40
N ARG A 107 -8.25 -9.09 -3.38
CA ARG A 107 -8.38 -10.42 -3.97
C ARG A 107 -7.03 -10.88 -4.52
N SER A 108 -6.65 -12.12 -4.19
CA SER A 108 -5.42 -12.75 -4.66
C SER A 108 -5.56 -14.27 -4.69
N ALA A 109 -4.74 -14.94 -5.49
CA ALA A 109 -4.70 -16.41 -5.54
C ALA A 109 -4.33 -17.04 -4.18
N ASN A 110 -3.34 -16.48 -3.47
CA ASN A 110 -2.91 -16.97 -2.16
C ASN A 110 -3.80 -16.53 -0.98
N ARG A 111 -4.81 -15.67 -1.20
CA ARG A 111 -5.77 -15.17 -0.19
C ARG A 111 -5.17 -14.34 0.95
N ASP A 112 -3.90 -13.96 0.85
CA ASP A 112 -3.14 -13.31 1.94
C ASP A 112 -2.59 -11.93 1.56
N LEU A 113 -3.09 -11.32 0.49
CA LEU A 113 -2.58 -10.02 0.06
C LEU A 113 -3.30 -8.83 0.69
N VAL A 114 -2.50 -7.85 1.07
CA VAL A 114 -2.92 -6.48 1.31
C VAL A 114 -2.15 -5.53 0.38
N VAL A 115 -2.83 -4.49 -0.08
CA VAL A 115 -2.22 -3.37 -0.81
C VAL A 115 -2.06 -2.17 0.11
N THR A 116 -0.94 -1.47 -0.02
CA THR A 116 -0.57 -0.29 0.75
C THR A 116 0.33 0.62 -0.10
N ALA A 117 0.87 1.70 0.46
CA ALA A 117 1.84 2.55 -0.22
C ALA A 117 3.23 1.90 -0.18
N GLY A 118 4.07 2.21 -1.16
CA GLY A 118 5.45 1.72 -1.23
C GLY A 118 6.26 2.16 -0.01
N HIS A 119 6.12 3.42 0.40
CA HIS A 119 6.79 3.98 1.57
C HIS A 119 6.38 3.32 2.90
N CYS A 120 5.17 2.75 2.97
CA CYS A 120 4.73 1.94 4.12
C CYS A 120 5.40 0.56 4.19
N VAL A 121 6.22 0.21 3.20
CA VAL A 121 6.89 -1.09 3.07
C VAL A 121 8.40 -0.93 2.94
N LYS A 122 8.85 0.13 2.26
CA LYS A 122 10.25 0.44 2.01
C LYS A 122 10.44 1.95 1.85
N ASP A 123 11.38 2.55 2.56
CA ASP A 123 11.77 3.96 2.39
C ASP A 123 12.46 4.17 1.03
N GLY A 124 11.72 4.29 -0.07
CA GLY A 124 12.26 4.54 -1.40
C GLY A 124 13.47 3.66 -1.74
N THR A 125 14.67 4.26 -1.77
CA THR A 125 15.95 3.57 -2.02
C THR A 125 16.63 2.99 -0.76
N GLY A 126 16.19 3.37 0.44
CA GLY A 126 16.68 2.98 1.76
C GLY A 126 16.09 1.68 2.33
N SER A 127 15.74 1.69 3.62
CA SER A 127 15.44 0.49 4.40
C SER A 127 14.09 -0.17 4.06
N TRP A 128 14.02 -1.50 4.21
CA TRP A 128 12.75 -2.22 4.28
C TRP A 128 12.14 -2.09 5.67
N ALA A 129 10.81 -2.03 5.75
CA ALA A 129 10.09 -2.05 7.00
C ALA A 129 10.33 -3.37 7.76
N ALA A 130 10.66 -3.25 9.04
CA ALA A 130 10.69 -4.34 10.00
C ALA A 130 9.39 -4.39 10.80
N ASN A 131 9.16 -5.49 11.53
CA ASN A 131 8.01 -5.68 12.42
C ASN A 131 6.66 -5.35 11.79
N TRP A 132 6.52 -5.50 10.47
CA TRP A 132 5.33 -5.03 9.77
C TRP A 132 4.10 -5.88 10.10
N MET A 133 3.01 -5.24 10.52
CA MET A 133 1.80 -5.88 11.01
C MET A 133 0.55 -5.17 10.49
N PHE A 134 -0.36 -5.94 9.90
CA PHE A 134 -1.68 -5.47 9.47
C PHE A 134 -2.75 -5.84 10.49
N VAL A 135 -3.58 -4.86 10.87
CA VAL A 135 -4.69 -5.02 11.80
C VAL A 135 -6.00 -4.61 11.14
N PRO A 136 -6.70 -5.55 10.47
CA PRO A 136 -7.97 -5.25 9.82
C PRO A 136 -9.06 -4.86 10.82
N GLY A 137 -9.87 -3.88 10.45
CA GLY A 137 -10.98 -3.39 11.28
C GLY A 137 -10.56 -2.76 12.61
N TYR A 138 -9.32 -2.28 12.71
CA TYR A 138 -8.81 -1.58 13.89
C TYR A 138 -9.79 -0.49 14.34
N ASP A 139 -10.10 -0.44 15.63
CA ASP A 139 -10.98 0.59 16.18
C ASP A 139 -10.68 0.80 17.67
N ALA A 140 -10.14 1.97 18.02
CA ALA A 140 -9.83 2.35 19.39
C ALA A 140 -8.96 1.32 20.15
N GLY A 141 -7.88 0.84 19.53
CA GLY A 141 -7.00 -0.20 20.09
C GLY A 141 -7.54 -1.62 20.00
N ARG A 142 -8.77 -1.83 19.50
CA ARG A 142 -9.33 -3.17 19.30
C ARG A 142 -8.85 -3.79 18.01
N GLU A 143 -8.59 -5.08 18.05
CA GLU A 143 -8.18 -5.92 16.92
C GLU A 143 -9.24 -7.00 16.64
N PRO A 144 -10.44 -6.64 16.15
CA PRO A 144 -11.59 -7.56 16.10
C PRO A 144 -11.35 -8.81 15.25
N TYR A 145 -10.43 -8.73 14.28
CA TYR A 145 -10.05 -9.83 13.40
C TYR A 145 -8.64 -10.37 13.69
N GLY A 146 -8.00 -9.84 14.74
CA GLY A 146 -6.61 -10.10 15.10
C GLY A 146 -5.61 -9.38 14.18
N SER A 147 -4.35 -9.76 14.34
CA SER A 147 -3.20 -9.16 13.68
C SER A 147 -2.52 -10.14 12.73
N PHE A 148 -2.04 -9.63 11.60
CA PHE A 148 -1.44 -10.40 10.51
C PHE A 148 -0.06 -9.83 10.17
N PRO A 149 1.04 -10.46 10.65
CA PRO A 149 2.39 -9.99 10.34
C PRO A 149 2.74 -10.26 8.88
N ALA A 150 3.61 -9.43 8.30
CA ALA A 150 4.15 -9.68 6.96
C ALA A 150 4.98 -10.97 6.92
N ARG A 151 4.91 -11.70 5.80
CA ARG A 151 5.87 -12.77 5.45
C ARG A 151 6.70 -12.42 4.23
N ARG A 152 6.09 -11.74 3.25
CA ARG A 152 6.74 -11.32 2.00
C ARG A 152 6.23 -9.94 1.63
N MET A 153 7.14 -9.08 1.22
CA MET A 153 6.87 -7.68 0.88
C MET A 153 7.34 -7.41 -0.54
N PHE A 154 6.55 -6.64 -1.27
CA PHE A 154 6.79 -6.34 -2.67
C PHE A 154 6.58 -4.85 -2.90
N VAL A 155 7.51 -4.22 -3.61
CA VAL A 155 7.35 -2.85 -4.13
C VAL A 155 7.65 -2.81 -5.62
N ALA A 156 7.10 -1.82 -6.31
CA ALA A 156 7.43 -1.58 -7.70
C ALA A 156 8.93 -1.22 -7.86
N GLY A 157 9.53 -1.68 -8.95
CA GLY A 157 10.93 -1.40 -9.27
C GLY A 157 11.30 0.10 -9.28
N PRO A 158 10.51 0.98 -9.93
CA PRO A 158 10.77 2.43 -9.91
C PRO A 158 10.78 3.03 -8.50
N TRP A 159 9.84 2.63 -7.62
CA TRP A 159 9.83 3.05 -6.22
C TRP A 159 11.14 2.70 -5.52
N SER A 160 11.56 1.43 -5.61
CA SER A 160 12.76 0.96 -4.91
C SER A 160 14.07 1.57 -5.42
N ARG A 161 14.11 2.08 -6.65
CA ARG A 161 15.34 2.55 -7.30
C ARG A 161 15.49 4.06 -7.31
N SER A 162 14.39 4.79 -7.34
CA SER A 162 14.40 6.25 -7.49
C SER A 162 13.37 6.96 -6.64
N ALA A 163 12.65 6.26 -5.74
CA ALA A 163 11.54 6.82 -4.97
C ALA A 163 10.53 7.56 -5.86
N ASP A 164 10.21 6.97 -7.03
CA ASP A 164 9.24 7.56 -7.95
C ASP A 164 7.83 7.41 -7.39
N ASP A 165 7.24 8.53 -6.95
CA ASP A 165 5.91 8.60 -6.35
C ASP A 165 4.82 8.03 -7.26
N SER A 166 5.00 8.05 -8.59
CA SER A 166 4.06 7.43 -9.54
C SER A 166 3.91 5.92 -9.35
N TYR A 167 4.83 5.31 -8.60
CA TYR A 167 4.90 3.88 -8.32
C TYR A 167 4.97 3.60 -6.81
N ASP A 168 4.57 4.55 -5.96
CA ASP A 168 4.50 4.40 -4.50
C ASP A 168 3.40 3.43 -4.06
N VAL A 169 3.57 2.16 -4.42
CA VAL A 169 2.66 1.06 -4.14
C VAL A 169 3.44 -0.12 -3.61
N GLY A 170 2.97 -0.62 -2.46
CA GLY A 170 3.43 -1.83 -1.82
C GLY A 170 2.34 -2.89 -1.83
N ILE A 171 2.74 -4.15 -1.99
CA ILE A 171 1.87 -5.30 -1.73
C ILE A 171 2.58 -6.18 -0.71
N VAL A 172 1.84 -6.60 0.31
CA VAL A 172 2.36 -7.45 1.36
C VAL A 172 1.55 -8.74 1.40
N ALA A 173 2.24 -9.87 1.30
CA ALA A 173 1.67 -11.14 1.66
C ALA A 173 1.84 -11.33 3.17
N VAL A 174 0.73 -11.49 3.88
CA VAL A 174 0.73 -11.67 5.33
C VAL A 174 0.73 -13.15 5.72
N ALA A 175 1.14 -13.44 6.96
CA ALA A 175 1.08 -14.78 7.51
C ALA A 175 -0.37 -15.17 7.84
N THR A 176 -0.65 -16.47 7.79
CA THR A 176 -1.94 -17.00 8.26
C THR A 176 -2.06 -16.84 9.77
N ARG A 177 -3.30 -16.68 10.26
CA ARG A 177 -3.60 -16.59 11.69
C ARG A 177 -4.34 -17.85 12.13
N GLY A 178 -3.71 -18.65 12.98
CA GLY A 178 -4.27 -19.93 13.42
C GLY A 178 -4.62 -20.86 12.25
N GLY A 179 -3.79 -20.86 11.20
CA GLY A 179 -4.01 -21.64 9.98
C GLY A 179 -5.06 -21.07 9.01
N ARG A 180 -5.67 -19.91 9.30
CA ARG A 180 -6.64 -19.25 8.41
C ARG A 180 -5.97 -18.15 7.60
N HIS A 181 -6.28 -18.10 6.30
CA HIS A 181 -5.86 -17.02 5.41
C HIS A 181 -6.58 -15.72 5.73
N LEU A 182 -5.96 -14.60 5.39
CA LEU A 182 -6.52 -13.26 5.65
C LEU A 182 -7.91 -13.11 5.03
N ALA A 183 -8.06 -13.40 3.73
CA ALA A 183 -9.32 -13.22 3.03
C ALA A 183 -10.43 -14.14 3.56
N ASP A 184 -10.08 -15.29 4.15
CA ASP A 184 -11.05 -16.18 4.81
C ASP A 184 -11.58 -15.59 6.14
N VAL A 185 -10.85 -14.64 6.74
CA VAL A 185 -11.24 -13.98 8.00
C VAL A 185 -12.01 -12.69 7.74
N VAL A 186 -11.53 -11.84 6.82
CA VAL A 186 -12.08 -10.47 6.65
C VAL A 186 -12.75 -10.23 5.30
N GLY A 187 -12.64 -11.19 4.39
CA GLY A 187 -12.95 -10.99 2.97
C GLY A 187 -11.82 -10.24 2.25
N ALA A 188 -12.08 -9.87 1.00
CA ALA A 188 -11.17 -9.07 0.21
C ALA A 188 -11.96 -8.17 -0.75
N GLN A 189 -11.42 -6.99 -1.06
CA GLN A 189 -11.95 -6.13 -2.13
C GLN A 189 -11.45 -6.60 -3.49
N GLU A 190 -12.18 -6.28 -4.55
CA GLU A 190 -11.62 -6.42 -5.90
C GLU A 190 -10.45 -5.44 -6.06
N ILE A 191 -9.50 -5.79 -6.94
CA ILE A 191 -8.41 -4.89 -7.34
C ILE A 191 -8.45 -4.72 -8.85
N GLY A 192 -8.36 -3.47 -9.31
CA GLY A 192 -8.47 -3.10 -10.72
C GLY A 192 -7.20 -2.43 -11.22
N PHE A 193 -6.80 -2.80 -12.44
CA PHE A 193 -5.65 -2.21 -13.12
C PHE A 193 -6.08 -1.61 -14.44
N ASN A 194 -5.38 -0.56 -14.87
CA ASN A 194 -5.68 0.20 -16.07
C ASN A 194 -7.14 0.72 -16.11
N ALA A 195 -7.70 1.03 -14.95
CA ALA A 195 -9.06 1.56 -14.85
C ALA A 195 -9.14 2.97 -15.49
N PRO A 196 -10.31 3.40 -16.01
CA PRO A 196 -10.47 4.76 -16.49
C PRO A 196 -10.11 5.81 -15.43
N ARG A 197 -9.43 6.87 -15.83
CA ARG A 197 -9.04 7.99 -14.95
C ARG A 197 -10.21 8.96 -14.72
N GLY A 198 -10.10 9.82 -13.72
CA GLY A 198 -11.09 10.86 -13.41
C GLY A 198 -12.42 10.33 -12.85
N ARG A 199 -12.42 9.13 -12.28
CA ARG A 199 -13.62 8.50 -11.73
C ARG A 199 -13.84 8.97 -10.29
N HIS A 200 -15.08 8.78 -9.83
CA HIS A 200 -15.38 8.97 -8.42
C HIS A 200 -14.73 7.87 -7.58
N ALA A 201 -14.05 8.24 -6.51
CA ALA A 201 -13.33 7.33 -5.64
C ALA A 201 -13.66 7.59 -4.16
N TYR A 202 -13.57 6.54 -3.35
CA TYR A 202 -13.64 6.60 -1.90
C TYR A 202 -12.28 6.17 -1.34
N GLY A 203 -11.53 7.10 -0.76
CA GLY A 203 -10.24 6.85 -0.12
C GLY A 203 -10.41 6.62 1.37
N PHE A 204 -9.97 5.48 1.89
CA PHE A 204 -10.12 5.08 3.29
C PHE A 204 -8.78 4.99 4.00
N GLY A 205 -8.70 5.34 5.29
CA GLY A 205 -7.48 5.15 6.08
C GLY A 205 -7.63 5.52 7.55
N PHE A 206 -6.52 5.41 8.28
CA PHE A 206 -6.38 5.70 9.71
C PHE A 206 -5.42 6.89 9.94
N PRO A 207 -5.82 8.12 9.58
CA PRO A 207 -5.00 9.31 9.82
C PRO A 207 -4.70 9.46 11.32
N ALA A 208 -3.44 9.67 11.67
CA ALA A 208 -2.92 9.67 13.04
C ALA A 208 -2.36 11.01 13.51
N ASP A 209 -2.36 12.03 12.65
CA ASP A 209 -1.96 13.39 13.00
C ASP A 209 -3.20 14.30 13.20
N PRO A 210 -3.19 15.30 14.11
CA PRO A 210 -4.35 16.14 14.40
C PRO A 210 -4.99 16.75 13.14
N PRO A 211 -6.33 16.80 13.04
CA PRO A 211 -7.36 16.53 14.05
C PRO A 211 -7.62 15.06 14.37
N TYR A 212 -6.93 14.14 13.70
CA TYR A 212 -7.14 12.72 13.87
C TYR A 212 -6.17 12.13 14.90
N ASN A 213 -6.46 10.91 15.34
CA ASN A 213 -5.69 10.20 16.37
C ASN A 213 -5.40 8.73 15.97
N GLY A 214 -5.72 8.35 14.73
CA GLY A 214 -5.52 7.03 14.16
C GLY A 214 -6.45 5.95 14.72
N GLN A 215 -7.36 6.29 15.63
CA GLN A 215 -8.18 5.29 16.33
C GLN A 215 -9.41 4.84 15.54
N SER A 216 -9.64 5.38 14.34
CA SER A 216 -10.91 5.20 13.64
C SER A 216 -10.73 5.22 12.14
N LEU A 217 -11.53 4.42 11.45
CA LEU A 217 -11.57 4.41 10.00
C LEU A 217 -12.21 5.70 9.50
N MET A 218 -11.45 6.47 8.74
CA MET A 218 -11.88 7.72 8.13
C MET A 218 -11.89 7.57 6.61
N TYR A 219 -12.64 8.44 5.93
CA TYR A 219 -12.68 8.42 4.47
C TYR A 219 -12.87 9.79 3.83
N CYS A 220 -12.44 9.88 2.58
CA CYS A 220 -12.71 10.93 1.61
C CYS A 220 -13.53 10.34 0.45
N ALA A 221 -14.36 11.14 -0.18
CA ALA A 221 -15.09 10.76 -1.38
C ALA A 221 -15.21 11.94 -2.35
N GLY A 222 -14.99 11.69 -3.64
CA GLY A 222 -14.98 12.74 -4.64
C GLY A 222 -14.53 12.26 -6.02
N GLY A 223 -14.67 13.12 -7.02
CA GLY A 223 -14.06 12.90 -8.33
C GLY A 223 -12.56 13.12 -8.26
N THR A 224 -11.79 12.24 -8.89
CA THR A 224 -10.34 12.40 -9.00
C THR A 224 -9.95 13.32 -10.16
N LYS A 225 -8.80 13.98 -10.05
CA LYS A 225 -8.21 14.82 -11.11
C LYS A 225 -6.75 14.44 -11.34
N PRO A 226 -6.17 14.63 -12.53
CA PRO A 226 -4.74 14.47 -12.73
C PRO A 226 -3.92 15.36 -11.80
N ASP A 227 -2.68 14.96 -11.51
CA ASP A 227 -1.69 15.83 -10.88
C ASP A 227 -1.50 17.13 -11.70
N PRO A 228 -1.86 18.30 -11.14
CA PRO A 228 -1.75 19.57 -11.87
C PRO A 228 -0.30 20.02 -12.09
N ASN A 229 0.67 19.45 -11.35
CA ASN A 229 2.09 19.76 -11.50
C ASN A 229 2.78 18.86 -12.54
N GLU A 230 2.10 17.83 -13.04
CA GLU A 230 2.62 16.85 -14.01
C GLU A 230 3.93 16.18 -13.56
N GLN A 231 4.19 16.14 -12.25
CA GLN A 231 5.39 15.49 -11.70
C GLN A 231 5.17 13.98 -11.54
N THR A 232 3.91 13.57 -11.42
CA THR A 232 3.51 12.17 -11.23
C THR A 232 2.43 11.76 -12.23
N TYR A 233 2.28 10.45 -12.42
CA TYR A 233 1.12 9.89 -13.11
C TYR A 233 -0.08 9.68 -12.18
N ASP A 234 -0.17 10.43 -11.09
CA ASP A 234 -1.14 10.18 -10.03
C ASP A 234 -2.48 10.86 -10.29
N GLN A 235 -3.43 10.56 -9.42
CA GLN A 235 -4.70 11.25 -9.39
C GLN A 235 -4.93 11.84 -8.00
N GLY A 236 -5.27 13.13 -7.96
CA GLY A 236 -5.63 13.86 -6.76
C GLY A 236 -7.10 13.67 -6.39
N LEU A 237 -7.35 13.43 -5.11
CA LEU A 237 -8.66 13.40 -4.46
C LEU A 237 -8.70 14.49 -3.38
N ARG A 238 -9.75 15.33 -3.37
CA ARG A 238 -9.94 16.28 -2.26
C ARG A 238 -10.10 15.51 -0.96
N CYS A 239 -9.10 15.62 -0.08
CA CYS A 239 -8.99 14.78 1.10
C CYS A 239 -8.13 15.45 2.18
N ASP A 240 -8.71 15.72 3.34
CA ASP A 240 -8.13 16.28 4.55
C ASP A 240 -7.59 15.22 5.51
N LEU A 241 -7.62 13.91 5.15
CA LEU A 241 -6.95 12.89 5.97
C LEU A 241 -5.46 13.23 6.08
N THR A 242 -4.93 13.10 7.29
CA THR A 242 -3.55 13.44 7.63
C THR A 242 -2.65 12.21 7.59
N ALA A 243 -1.39 12.41 7.99
CA ALA A 243 -0.36 11.40 8.01
C ALA A 243 -0.82 10.12 8.73
N GLY A 244 -0.40 8.95 8.23
CA GLY A 244 -0.88 7.62 8.67
C GLY A 244 -2.11 7.09 7.90
N ALA A 245 -2.81 7.96 7.14
CA ALA A 245 -3.77 7.51 6.13
C ALA A 245 -3.08 6.85 4.92
N SER A 246 -1.78 7.05 4.76
CA SER A 246 -0.97 6.53 3.68
C SER A 246 -1.08 5.01 3.54
N GLY A 247 -1.14 4.54 2.31
CA GLY A 247 -1.45 3.17 1.91
C GLY A 247 -2.91 2.76 2.02
N GLY A 248 -3.77 3.61 2.56
CA GLY A 248 -5.20 3.38 2.64
C GLY A 248 -5.85 3.22 1.26
N PRO A 249 -6.73 2.22 1.03
CA PRO A 249 -7.22 1.88 -0.30
C PRO A 249 -8.21 2.91 -0.85
N TRP A 250 -8.11 3.18 -2.15
CA TRP A 250 -9.09 3.99 -2.89
C TRP A 250 -9.97 3.09 -3.76
N LEU A 251 -11.27 3.13 -3.50
CA LEU A 251 -12.25 2.27 -4.14
C LEU A 251 -13.06 3.04 -5.20
N SER A 252 -13.05 2.52 -6.42
CA SER A 252 -13.93 2.90 -7.52
C SER A 252 -15.17 2.00 -7.54
N GLY A 253 -16.30 2.51 -8.03
CA GLY A 253 -17.56 1.74 -8.10
C GLY A 253 -18.04 1.28 -6.72
N PHE A 254 -17.73 2.06 -5.70
CA PHE A 254 -17.98 1.71 -4.31
C PHE A 254 -19.48 1.79 -3.96
N ASP A 255 -20.00 0.70 -3.44
CA ASP A 255 -21.35 0.60 -2.89
C ASP A 255 -21.27 0.79 -1.37
N GLN A 256 -21.79 1.91 -0.88
CA GLN A 256 -21.77 2.27 0.53
C GLN A 256 -22.59 1.30 1.41
N ALA A 257 -23.62 0.66 0.85
CA ALA A 257 -24.47 -0.25 1.62
C ALA A 257 -23.78 -1.60 1.86
N THR A 258 -23.06 -2.11 0.86
CA THR A 258 -22.33 -3.39 1.00
C THR A 258 -20.88 -3.19 1.46
N GLY A 259 -20.35 -1.98 1.32
CA GLY A 259 -18.94 -1.66 1.55
C GLY A 259 -18.01 -2.31 0.54
N LYS A 260 -18.50 -2.69 -0.64
CA LYS A 260 -17.72 -3.35 -1.70
C LYS A 260 -17.37 -2.36 -2.80
N GLY A 261 -16.20 -2.53 -3.40
CA GLY A 261 -15.78 -1.82 -4.59
C GLY A 261 -14.50 -2.41 -5.17
N THR A 262 -13.91 -1.69 -6.11
CA THR A 262 -12.64 -2.08 -6.74
C THR A 262 -11.55 -1.12 -6.30
N VAL A 263 -10.51 -1.64 -5.64
CA VAL A 263 -9.32 -0.87 -5.29
C VAL A 263 -8.55 -0.54 -6.56
N THR A 264 -8.38 0.76 -6.84
CA THR A 264 -7.73 1.26 -8.06
C THR A 264 -6.57 2.21 -7.78
N SER A 265 -6.33 2.51 -6.50
CA SER A 265 -5.21 3.33 -6.02
C SER A 265 -5.07 3.18 -4.50
N VAL A 266 -4.07 3.82 -3.92
CA VAL A 266 -3.86 3.97 -2.48
C VAL A 266 -3.52 5.44 -2.18
N SER A 267 -3.73 5.90 -0.95
CA SER A 267 -3.24 7.21 -0.52
C SER A 267 -1.70 7.19 -0.47
N SER A 268 -1.03 8.08 -1.17
CA SER A 268 0.44 8.15 -1.19
C SER A 268 0.93 9.44 -0.54
N PHE A 269 0.76 10.58 -1.20
CA PHE A 269 1.37 11.83 -0.75
C PHE A 269 0.44 13.05 -0.85
N LYS A 270 0.92 14.16 -0.30
CA LYS A 270 0.37 15.50 -0.50
C LYS A 270 1.49 16.47 -0.84
N TYR A 271 1.22 17.43 -1.70
CA TYR A 271 2.15 18.55 -1.88
C TYR A 271 2.13 19.46 -0.65
N SER A 272 3.29 20.00 -0.29
CA SER A 272 3.43 20.88 0.89
C SER A 272 2.59 22.16 0.78
N ASN A 273 2.37 22.65 -0.45
CA ASN A 273 1.53 23.80 -0.77
C ASN A 273 0.05 23.46 -1.03
N ASP A 274 -0.32 22.17 -1.06
CA ASP A 274 -1.71 21.71 -1.17
C ASP A 274 -1.98 20.55 -0.19
N ARG A 275 -2.34 20.93 1.04
CA ARG A 275 -2.73 19.97 2.08
C ARG A 275 -4.15 19.42 1.88
N GLY A 276 -4.91 19.97 0.95
CA GLY A 276 -6.30 19.60 0.69
C GLY A 276 -6.46 18.46 -0.30
N THR A 277 -5.41 18.08 -1.02
CA THR A 277 -5.48 17.01 -2.02
C THR A 277 -4.55 15.89 -1.62
N MET A 278 -5.10 14.68 -1.46
CA MET A 278 -4.31 13.46 -1.36
C MET A 278 -4.11 12.92 -2.78
N TYR A 279 -2.89 12.53 -3.12
CA TYR A 279 -2.55 11.91 -4.39
C TYR A 279 -2.40 10.40 -4.21
N GLY A 280 -2.81 9.67 -5.23
CA GLY A 280 -2.74 8.22 -5.27
C GLY A 280 -2.20 7.72 -6.61
N PRO A 281 -1.27 6.75 -6.60
CA PRO A 281 -0.69 6.19 -7.81
C PRO A 281 -1.73 5.56 -8.72
N TYR A 282 -1.54 5.73 -10.03
CA TYR A 282 -2.36 5.02 -11.01
C TYR A 282 -1.94 3.56 -11.09
N PHE A 283 -2.89 2.64 -10.87
CA PHE A 283 -2.64 1.19 -10.95
C PHE A 283 -2.53 0.72 -12.41
N GLY A 284 -1.40 1.04 -13.05
CA GLY A 284 -1.07 0.63 -14.40
C GLY A 284 -0.52 -0.79 -14.52
N SER A 285 0.17 -1.08 -15.64
CA SER A 285 0.79 -2.37 -15.91
C SER A 285 1.84 -2.78 -14.88
N ALA A 286 2.65 -1.83 -14.37
CA ALA A 286 3.64 -2.12 -13.34
C ALA A 286 3.00 -2.65 -12.05
N ILE A 287 1.91 -2.02 -11.60
CA ILE A 287 1.21 -2.42 -10.38
C ILE A 287 0.46 -3.75 -10.59
N LYS A 288 -0.04 -4.00 -11.80
CA LYS A 288 -0.57 -5.32 -12.18
C LYS A 288 0.49 -6.41 -12.05
N THR A 289 1.69 -6.20 -12.58
CA THR A 289 2.81 -7.14 -12.47
C THR A 289 3.22 -7.35 -11.00
N LEU A 290 3.22 -6.28 -10.21
CA LEU A 290 3.46 -6.33 -8.76
C LEU A 290 2.47 -7.26 -8.05
N HIS A 291 1.17 -7.07 -8.28
CA HIS A 291 0.12 -7.91 -7.69
C HIS A 291 0.22 -9.37 -8.13
N GLN A 292 0.38 -9.61 -9.43
CA GLN A 292 0.51 -10.97 -9.97
C GLN A 292 1.73 -11.70 -9.42
N THR A 293 2.81 -10.97 -9.13
CA THR A 293 4.01 -11.55 -8.52
C THR A 293 3.76 -11.90 -7.06
N ALA A 294 3.17 -10.98 -6.30
CA ALA A 294 2.88 -11.18 -4.89
C ALA A 294 1.87 -12.31 -4.63
N GLU A 295 0.89 -12.54 -5.51
CA GLU A 295 -0.13 -13.57 -5.29
C GLU A 295 0.36 -15.01 -5.46
N ARG A 296 1.58 -15.18 -5.98
CA ARG A 296 2.28 -16.47 -6.07
C ARG A 296 3.15 -16.78 -4.85
N ALA A 297 3.29 -15.80 -3.94
CA ALA A 297 4.08 -15.95 -2.73
C ALA A 297 3.41 -16.88 -1.73
#